data_AF-A0A1Z9HQ67-F1
#
_entry.id   AF-A0A1Z9HQ67-F1
#
_cell.length_a   1.000
_cell.length_b   1.000
_cell.length_c   1.000
_cell.angle_alpha   90.00
_cell.angle_beta   90.00
_cell.angle_gamma   90.00
#
_symmetry.space_group_name_H-M   'P 1'
#
loop_
_entity.id
_entity.type
_entity.pdbx_description
1 polymer ?
#
loop_
_entity_poly.entity_id
_entity_poly.type
_entity_poly.pdbx_seq_one_letter_code
_entity_poly.pdbx_strand_id
1 'polypeptide(L)'
;HQEHLGNSIEEIAEEKAGIIKKQKPIIFGSIKIPNAIKNKSNKLKSKLISPSKDRLSQEDFDEIKKLSKKNILSSETIYCIFKICDLSKFDLKKNLNLKFLDNFKLYGRLTYFSNILIDSAHNQDSILFLIDYIDKNFKDKKSLNLYFCCSRNKDPFTLLKPFEGKVDRIYLPENIHDRLMSSEEVLSKLKKVNLEFVSLTSMKEVHDSISKSKKDSLNLLIGSFYFSAEFLKYIQNKKKLGISLGNLGKVIS
;
A
#
# COMPACT_ATOMS: atom_id res chain seq x y z
N HIS A 1 -13.08 1.42 -6.37
CA HIS A 1 -13.69 0.12 -6.69
C HIS A 1 -15.08 -0.05 -6.09
N GLN A 2 -15.55 0.82 -5.18
CA GLN A 2 -16.95 0.78 -4.72
C GLN A 2 -17.94 0.87 -5.90
N GLU A 3 -17.61 1.66 -6.93
CA GLU A 3 -18.37 1.73 -8.20
C GLU A 3 -18.58 0.39 -8.92
N HIS A 4 -17.73 -0.62 -8.68
CA HIS A 4 -17.82 -1.93 -9.34
C HIS A 4 -18.03 -3.10 -8.37
N LEU A 5 -17.75 -2.91 -7.09
CA LEU A 5 -17.79 -3.96 -6.07
C LEU A 5 -18.90 -3.74 -5.03
N GLY A 6 -19.66 -2.66 -5.14
CA GLY A 6 -20.67 -2.26 -4.16
C GLY A 6 -20.14 -1.37 -3.04
N ASN A 7 -21.08 -0.86 -2.24
CA ASN A 7 -20.85 0.09 -1.16
C ASN A 7 -20.73 -0.58 0.22
N SER A 8 -21.12 -1.85 0.35
CA SER A 8 -20.99 -2.61 1.59
C SER A 8 -19.82 -3.60 1.57
N ILE A 9 -19.35 -3.98 2.76
CA ILE A 9 -18.33 -5.04 2.91
C ILE A 9 -18.85 -6.35 2.32
N GLU A 10 -20.14 -6.61 2.46
CA GLU A 10 -20.84 -7.78 1.96
C GLU A 10 -20.83 -7.84 0.43
N GLU A 11 -21.22 -6.78 -0.26
CA GLU A 11 -21.19 -6.71 -1.73
C GLU A 11 -19.77 -6.91 -2.27
N ILE A 12 -18.78 -6.22 -1.67
CA ILE A 12 -17.37 -6.37 -2.06
C ILE A 12 -16.91 -7.81 -1.86
N ALA A 13 -17.40 -8.45 -0.79
CA ALA A 13 -17.10 -9.83 -0.48
C ALA A 13 -17.77 -10.82 -1.44
N GLU A 14 -18.98 -10.53 -1.96
CA GLU A 14 -19.65 -11.37 -2.96
C GLU A 14 -18.85 -11.45 -4.25
N GLU A 15 -18.38 -10.31 -4.76
CA GLU A 15 -17.52 -10.25 -5.94
C GLU A 15 -16.21 -11.02 -5.72
N LYS A 16 -15.55 -10.78 -4.57
CA LYS A 16 -14.32 -11.50 -4.21
C LYS A 16 -14.55 -13.00 -3.99
N ALA A 17 -15.75 -13.42 -3.59
CA ALA A 17 -16.11 -14.83 -3.44
C ALA A 17 -16.14 -15.58 -4.79
N GLY A 18 -16.13 -14.86 -5.92
CA GLY A 18 -16.09 -15.45 -7.26
C GLY A 18 -14.86 -16.33 -7.54
N ILE A 19 -13.75 -16.11 -6.83
CA ILE A 19 -12.54 -16.94 -6.97
C ILE A 19 -12.68 -18.31 -6.29
N ILE A 20 -13.66 -18.50 -5.41
CA ILE A 20 -13.85 -19.74 -4.64
C ILE A 20 -14.22 -20.88 -5.60
N LYS A 21 -13.48 -21.99 -5.51
CA LYS A 21 -13.71 -23.19 -6.32
C LYS A 21 -14.29 -24.33 -5.47
N LYS A 22 -15.17 -25.13 -6.08
CA LYS A 22 -15.84 -26.29 -5.46
C LYS A 22 -14.82 -27.22 -4.81
N GLN A 23 -15.05 -27.57 -3.54
CA GLN A 23 -14.22 -28.49 -2.75
C GLN A 23 -12.73 -28.10 -2.64
N LYS A 24 -12.37 -26.86 -2.95
CA LYS A 24 -11.02 -26.33 -2.73
C LYS A 24 -10.99 -25.50 -1.45
N PRO A 25 -9.93 -25.59 -0.64
CA PRO A 25 -9.81 -24.77 0.56
C PRO A 25 -9.77 -23.27 0.19
N ILE A 26 -10.32 -22.45 1.07
CA ILE A 26 -10.25 -20.99 0.96
C ILE A 26 -9.56 -20.46 2.20
N ILE A 27 -8.62 -19.54 2.01
CA ILE A 27 -7.94 -18.86 3.10
C ILE A 27 -8.45 -17.42 3.14
N PHE A 28 -8.96 -17.00 4.29
CA PHE A 28 -9.40 -15.65 4.56
C PHE A 28 -8.61 -15.09 5.74
N GLY A 29 -7.76 -14.09 5.48
CA GLY A 29 -6.73 -13.65 6.44
C GLY A 29 -7.25 -12.90 7.67
N SER A 30 -8.51 -12.46 7.67
CA SER A 30 -9.09 -11.69 8.79
C SER A 30 -9.98 -12.55 9.69
N ILE A 31 -10.04 -12.18 10.97
CA ILE A 31 -10.93 -12.78 11.99
C ILE A 31 -12.40 -12.57 11.60
N LYS A 32 -12.76 -11.36 11.11
CA LYS A 32 -14.12 -10.99 10.75
C LYS A 32 -14.40 -11.40 9.31
N ILE A 33 -15.09 -12.53 9.15
CA ILE A 33 -15.40 -13.09 7.84
C ILE A 33 -16.79 -12.60 7.38
N PRO A 34 -16.92 -11.97 6.20
CA PRO A 34 -18.21 -11.57 5.64
C PRO A 34 -19.13 -12.78 5.38
N ASN A 35 -20.45 -12.57 5.49
CA ASN A 35 -21.43 -13.64 5.26
C ASN A 35 -21.39 -14.16 3.82
N ALA A 36 -21.14 -13.31 2.83
CA ALA A 36 -20.94 -13.69 1.44
C ALA A 36 -19.88 -14.80 1.26
N ILE A 37 -18.73 -14.66 1.92
CA ILE A 37 -17.65 -15.64 1.89
C ILE A 37 -18.10 -16.95 2.56
N LYS A 38 -18.72 -16.88 3.73
CA LYS A 38 -19.23 -18.06 4.46
C LYS A 38 -20.25 -18.83 3.62
N ASN A 39 -21.24 -18.13 3.06
CA ASN A 39 -22.33 -18.70 2.27
C ASN A 39 -21.79 -19.37 1.01
N LYS A 40 -20.91 -18.69 0.26
CA LYS A 40 -20.28 -19.27 -0.93
C LYS A 40 -19.44 -20.50 -0.61
N SER A 41 -18.65 -20.45 0.48
CA SER A 41 -17.85 -21.59 0.94
C SER A 41 -18.71 -22.81 1.26
N ASN A 42 -19.81 -22.61 2.00
CA ASN A 42 -20.75 -23.69 2.35
C ASN A 42 -21.42 -24.28 1.09
N LYS A 43 -21.93 -23.42 0.20
CA LYS A 43 -22.57 -23.85 -1.07
C LYS A 43 -21.62 -24.68 -1.93
N LEU A 44 -20.33 -24.30 -1.98
CA LEU A 44 -19.32 -24.97 -2.78
C LEU A 44 -18.61 -26.12 -2.04
N LYS A 45 -19.02 -26.44 -0.81
CA LYS A 45 -18.41 -27.45 0.07
C LYS A 45 -16.90 -27.25 0.21
N SER A 46 -16.48 -26.00 0.31
CA SER A 46 -15.09 -25.57 0.40
C SER A 46 -14.72 -25.31 1.86
N LYS A 47 -13.56 -25.82 2.33
CA LYS A 47 -13.09 -25.59 3.70
C LYS A 47 -12.64 -24.13 3.86
N LEU A 48 -13.30 -23.38 4.75
CA LEU A 48 -12.94 -22.00 5.09
C LEU A 48 -11.95 -21.95 6.25
N ILE A 49 -10.73 -21.50 5.93
CA ILE A 49 -9.58 -21.34 6.83
C ILE A 49 -9.41 -19.86 7.13
N SER A 50 -9.36 -19.50 8.42
CA SER A 50 -9.23 -18.11 8.88
C SER A 50 -8.73 -18.07 10.32
N PRO A 51 -8.15 -16.95 10.80
CA PRO A 51 -7.62 -16.89 12.16
C PRO A 51 -8.65 -17.21 13.26
N SER A 52 -9.94 -16.96 13.00
CA SER A 52 -11.03 -17.27 13.93
C SER A 52 -11.42 -18.75 13.97
N LYS A 53 -11.00 -19.56 12.99
CA LYS A 53 -11.38 -20.98 12.85
C LYS A 53 -10.19 -21.94 12.89
N ASP A 54 -9.07 -21.56 12.32
CA ASP A 54 -7.86 -22.37 12.19
C ASP A 54 -6.68 -21.55 12.72
N ARG A 55 -6.42 -21.66 14.03
CA ARG A 55 -5.27 -20.98 14.64
C ARG A 55 -3.95 -21.54 14.10
N LEU A 56 -2.93 -20.71 14.15
CA LEU A 56 -1.55 -21.16 13.91
C LEU A 56 -1.02 -21.90 15.13
N SER A 57 0.03 -22.69 14.94
CA SER A 57 0.81 -23.20 16.07
C SER A 57 1.39 -22.03 16.87
N GLN A 58 1.73 -22.27 18.15
CA GLN A 58 2.33 -21.23 18.98
C GLN A 58 3.66 -20.74 18.39
N GLU A 59 4.47 -21.66 17.88
CA GLU A 59 5.74 -21.35 17.20
C GLU A 59 5.54 -20.45 15.97
N ASP A 60 4.61 -20.83 15.08
CA ASP A 60 4.29 -20.03 13.89
C ASP A 60 3.74 -18.65 14.29
N PHE A 61 2.89 -18.58 15.32
CA PHE A 61 2.33 -17.32 15.81
C PHE A 61 3.41 -16.36 16.34
N ASP A 62 4.35 -16.88 17.12
CA ASP A 62 5.48 -16.09 17.64
C ASP A 62 6.40 -15.64 16.50
N GLU A 63 6.60 -16.48 15.48
CA GLU A 63 7.31 -16.11 14.27
C GLU A 63 6.56 -15.00 13.50
N ILE A 64 5.24 -15.10 13.29
CA ILE A 64 4.43 -14.03 12.71
C ILE A 64 4.61 -12.73 13.47
N LYS A 65 4.53 -12.76 14.80
CA LYS A 65 4.66 -11.57 15.64
C LYS A 65 6.05 -10.95 15.52
N LYS A 66 7.08 -11.76 15.33
CA LYS A 66 8.45 -11.28 15.06
C LYS A 66 8.56 -10.65 13.67
N LEU A 67 7.97 -11.27 12.65
CA LEU A 67 7.99 -10.83 11.26
C LEU A 67 7.16 -9.54 11.04
N SER A 68 5.98 -9.46 11.64
CA SER A 68 5.06 -8.32 11.49
C SER A 68 5.57 -7.04 12.15
N LYS A 69 6.44 -7.14 13.16
CA LYS A 69 7.06 -5.97 13.82
C LYS A 69 7.81 -5.04 12.87
N LYS A 70 8.26 -5.53 11.71
CA LYS A 70 8.89 -4.67 10.69
C LYS A 70 7.88 -3.82 9.91
N ASN A 71 6.58 -4.04 10.11
CA ASN A 71 5.45 -3.34 9.46
C ASN A 71 5.50 -3.35 7.92
N ILE A 72 6.23 -4.30 7.31
CA ILE A 72 6.30 -4.45 5.84
C ILE A 72 5.06 -5.18 5.34
N LEU A 73 4.60 -6.18 6.09
CA LEU A 73 3.42 -6.99 5.79
C LEU A 73 2.48 -7.00 7.00
N SER A 74 1.17 -6.99 6.75
CA SER A 74 0.18 -7.11 7.81
C SER A 74 0.13 -8.54 8.38
N SER A 75 -0.37 -8.69 9.60
CA SER A 75 -0.57 -9.99 10.24
C SER A 75 -1.47 -10.91 9.40
N GLU A 76 -2.48 -10.37 8.73
CA GLU A 76 -3.41 -11.08 7.86
C GLU A 76 -2.69 -11.63 6.63
N THR A 77 -1.81 -10.85 6.00
CA THR A 77 -1.01 -11.32 4.86
C THR A 77 -0.06 -12.43 5.28
N ILE A 78 0.65 -12.26 6.40
CA ILE A 78 1.57 -13.27 6.90
C ILE A 78 0.81 -14.56 7.25
N TYR A 79 -0.33 -14.48 7.94
CA TYR A 79 -1.19 -15.64 8.21
C TYR A 79 -1.58 -16.38 6.93
N CYS A 80 -1.99 -15.64 5.89
CA CYS A 80 -2.31 -16.24 4.60
C CYS A 80 -1.13 -16.98 3.99
N ILE A 81 0.08 -16.40 4.05
CA ILE A 81 1.30 -17.03 3.52
C ILE A 81 1.58 -18.35 4.26
N PHE A 82 1.54 -18.37 5.59
CA PHE A 82 1.73 -19.60 6.38
C PHE A 82 0.72 -20.68 6.02
N LYS A 83 -0.57 -20.34 5.92
CA LYS A 83 -1.60 -21.32 5.52
C LYS A 83 -1.46 -21.78 4.07
N ILE A 84 -0.96 -20.94 3.17
CA ILE A 84 -0.60 -21.35 1.81
C ILE A 84 0.56 -22.36 1.87
N CYS A 85 1.59 -22.11 2.67
CA CYS A 85 2.71 -23.04 2.86
C CYS A 85 2.23 -24.39 3.42
N ASP A 86 1.35 -24.40 4.43
CA ASP A 86 0.79 -25.63 5.02
C ASP A 86 -0.02 -26.47 4.02
N LEU A 87 -0.72 -25.82 3.08
CA LEU A 87 -1.56 -26.49 2.08
C LEU A 87 -0.84 -26.78 0.76
N SER A 88 0.38 -26.25 0.61
CA SER A 88 1.17 -26.41 -0.61
C SER A 88 1.71 -27.82 -0.73
N LYS A 89 1.77 -28.34 -1.96
CA LYS A 89 2.51 -29.58 -2.25
C LYS A 89 4.03 -29.39 -2.18
N PHE A 90 4.49 -28.14 -2.28
CA PHE A 90 5.89 -27.77 -2.18
C PHE A 90 6.21 -27.38 -0.74
N ASP A 91 7.37 -27.84 -0.24
CA ASP A 91 7.93 -27.42 1.05
C ASP A 91 8.44 -25.97 0.97
N LEU A 92 7.50 -25.02 1.10
CA LEU A 92 7.78 -23.60 1.06
C LEU A 92 8.13 -23.03 2.43
N LYS A 93 7.78 -23.75 3.51
CA LYS A 93 7.90 -23.25 4.88
C LYS A 93 9.36 -22.96 5.25
N LYS A 94 10.30 -23.80 4.81
CA LYS A 94 11.75 -23.57 5.00
C LYS A 94 12.26 -22.24 4.42
N ASN A 95 11.60 -21.72 3.39
CA ASN A 95 11.98 -20.47 2.74
C ASN A 95 11.32 -19.24 3.38
N LEU A 96 10.30 -19.43 4.23
CA LEU A 96 9.60 -18.36 4.91
C LEU A 96 10.32 -18.00 6.20
N ASN A 97 11.38 -17.20 6.09
CA ASN A 97 12.18 -16.76 7.23
C ASN A 97 12.42 -15.25 7.19
N LEU A 98 13.02 -14.70 8.26
CA LEU A 98 13.36 -13.28 8.35
C LEU A 98 14.20 -12.79 7.17
N LYS A 99 15.15 -13.61 6.69
CA LYS A 99 16.01 -13.22 5.56
C LYS A 99 15.21 -13.07 4.28
N PHE A 100 14.20 -13.91 4.04
CA PHE A 100 13.30 -13.75 2.89
C PHE A 100 12.53 -12.43 3.00
N LEU A 101 11.90 -12.15 4.14
CA LEU A 101 11.16 -10.90 4.33
C LEU A 101 12.04 -9.65 4.27
N ASP A 102 13.27 -9.73 4.79
CA ASP A 102 14.23 -8.62 4.74
C ASP A 102 14.65 -8.27 3.32
N ASN A 103 14.64 -9.27 2.43
CA ASN A 103 14.93 -9.09 1.01
C ASN A 103 13.68 -8.83 0.18
N PHE A 104 12.48 -9.03 0.72
CA PHE A 104 11.24 -8.84 0.00
C PHE A 104 10.98 -7.34 -0.20
N LYS A 105 11.10 -6.90 -1.45
CA LYS A 105 10.83 -5.51 -1.84
C LYS A 105 9.67 -5.48 -2.82
N LEU A 106 8.56 -4.90 -2.38
CA LEU A 106 7.46 -4.51 -3.26
C LEU A 106 7.56 -3.02 -3.55
N TYR A 107 8.19 -2.67 -4.66
CA TYR A 107 8.41 -1.27 -5.01
C TYR A 107 7.10 -0.50 -5.17
N GLY A 108 7.03 0.68 -4.57
CA GLY A 108 5.80 1.45 -4.44
C GLY A 108 4.93 1.04 -3.24
N ARG A 109 5.41 0.14 -2.36
CA ARG A 109 4.86 -0.10 -1.02
C ARG A 109 5.95 0.13 0.02
N LEU A 110 5.75 1.12 0.89
CA LEU A 110 6.69 1.56 1.92
C LEU A 110 8.16 1.62 1.42
N THR A 111 8.36 2.06 0.17
CA THR A 111 9.69 2.11 -0.43
C THR A 111 10.39 3.37 0.06
N TYR A 112 11.34 3.19 0.97
CA TYR A 112 12.08 4.28 1.60
C TYR A 112 13.54 4.32 1.14
N PHE A 113 14.02 5.50 0.77
CA PHE A 113 15.44 5.77 0.45
C PHE A 113 15.76 7.26 0.58
N SER A 114 16.96 7.59 1.03
CA SER A 114 17.37 8.97 1.37
C SER A 114 16.38 9.60 2.38
N ASN A 115 15.47 10.44 1.91
CA ASN A 115 14.43 11.12 2.66
C ASN A 115 13.09 11.07 1.91
N ILE A 116 12.92 10.04 1.07
CA ILE A 116 11.77 9.81 0.21
C ILE A 116 11.09 8.53 0.65
N LEU A 117 9.80 8.60 0.96
CA LEU A 117 8.94 7.46 1.23
C LEU A 117 7.87 7.38 0.15
N ILE A 118 7.79 6.24 -0.56
CA ILE A 118 6.81 6.02 -1.63
C ILE A 118 5.84 4.91 -1.19
N ASP A 119 4.55 5.21 -1.17
CA ASP A 119 3.50 4.20 -0.99
C ASP A 119 2.30 4.44 -1.91
N SER A 120 1.85 3.39 -2.59
CA SER A 120 0.69 3.42 -3.47
C SER A 120 -0.64 3.40 -2.72
N ALA A 121 -0.71 3.89 -1.48
CA ALA A 121 -1.94 4.00 -0.68
C ALA A 121 -2.96 4.90 -1.41
N HIS A 122 -4.15 4.35 -1.69
CA HIS A 122 -5.16 4.98 -2.56
C HIS A 122 -6.60 4.67 -2.09
N ASN A 123 -6.75 4.33 -0.81
CA ASN A 123 -8.01 4.15 -0.09
C ASN A 123 -7.78 4.55 1.38
N GLN A 124 -8.86 4.86 2.09
CA GLN A 124 -8.80 5.41 3.46
C GLN A 124 -8.04 4.48 4.41
N ASP A 125 -8.34 3.18 4.41
CA ASP A 125 -7.67 2.20 5.30
C ASP A 125 -6.15 2.16 5.09
N SER A 126 -5.70 2.18 3.83
CA SER A 126 -4.28 2.19 3.50
C SER A 126 -3.60 3.50 3.90
N ILE A 127 -4.31 4.63 3.82
CA ILE A 127 -3.80 5.93 4.28
C ILE A 127 -3.65 5.95 5.79
N LEU A 128 -4.65 5.45 6.54
CA LEU A 128 -4.58 5.39 8.00
C LEU A 128 -3.44 4.48 8.47
N PHE A 129 -3.25 3.33 7.83
CA PHE A 129 -2.10 2.46 8.09
C PHE A 129 -0.77 3.16 7.80
N LEU A 130 -0.69 3.89 6.69
CA LEU A 130 0.53 4.62 6.31
C LEU A 130 0.86 5.74 7.30
N ILE A 131 -0.15 6.46 7.81
CA ILE A 131 0.05 7.49 8.84
C ILE A 131 0.59 6.85 10.13
N ASP A 132 0.00 5.74 10.59
CA ASP A 132 0.50 5.00 11.76
C ASP A 132 1.93 4.50 11.56
N TYR A 133 2.26 4.01 10.35
CA TYR A 133 3.62 3.65 9.99
C TYR A 133 4.57 4.85 10.07
N ILE A 134 4.18 6.01 9.56
CA ILE A 134 5.00 7.22 9.60
C ILE A 134 5.24 7.67 11.05
N ASP A 135 4.16 7.78 11.83
CA ASP A 135 4.19 8.21 13.23
C ASP A 135 5.09 7.30 14.10
N LYS A 136 5.21 6.00 13.75
CA LYS A 136 6.07 5.03 14.45
C LYS A 136 7.53 5.10 14.03
N ASN A 137 7.82 5.29 12.74
CA ASN A 137 9.14 5.05 12.16
C ASN A 137 9.93 6.33 11.82
N PHE A 138 9.28 7.49 11.78
CA PHE A 138 9.89 8.76 11.32
C PHE A 138 9.76 9.89 12.33
N LYS A 139 9.79 9.56 13.63
CA LYS A 139 9.71 10.54 14.72
C LYS A 139 10.88 11.52 14.77
N ASP A 140 12.00 11.17 14.14
CA ASP A 140 13.19 12.01 13.99
C ASP A 140 13.03 13.11 12.93
N LYS A 141 12.04 13.00 12.05
CA LYS A 141 11.79 13.95 10.96
C LYS A 141 11.07 15.17 11.50
N LYS A 142 11.54 16.36 11.11
CA LYS A 142 11.00 17.63 11.61
C LYS A 142 9.86 18.18 10.77
N SER A 143 9.72 17.72 9.53
CA SER A 143 8.70 18.18 8.59
C SER A 143 8.31 17.05 7.64
N LEU A 144 7.07 17.07 7.17
CA LEU A 144 6.48 16.11 6.25
C LEU A 144 5.91 16.84 5.04
N ASN A 145 6.54 16.63 3.88
CA ASN A 145 6.05 17.09 2.59
C ASN A 145 5.25 15.96 1.93
N LEU A 146 4.05 16.28 1.44
CA LEU A 146 3.19 15.31 0.78
C LEU A 146 3.13 15.56 -0.72
N TYR A 147 3.38 14.55 -1.53
CA TYR A 147 3.21 14.56 -2.98
C TYR A 147 2.07 13.60 -3.32
N PHE A 148 0.99 14.13 -3.88
CA PHE A 148 -0.27 13.40 -4.02
C PHE A 148 -0.78 13.39 -5.44
N CYS A 149 -1.05 12.18 -5.96
CA CYS A 149 -1.84 11.98 -7.18
C CYS A 149 -2.84 10.85 -6.96
N CYS A 150 -4.10 10.99 -7.36
CA CYS A 150 -5.08 9.90 -7.30
C CYS A 150 -5.85 9.71 -8.61
N SER A 151 -6.36 8.51 -8.83
CA SER A 151 -7.21 8.19 -9.99
C SER A 151 -8.55 8.93 -9.95
N ARG A 152 -9.17 9.19 -11.12
CA ARG A 152 -10.44 9.95 -11.22
C ARG A 152 -11.62 9.41 -10.41
N ASN A 153 -11.67 8.09 -10.20
CA ASN A 153 -12.70 7.41 -9.41
C ASN A 153 -12.44 7.37 -7.90
N LYS A 154 -11.48 8.17 -7.42
CA LYS A 154 -11.19 8.34 -6.00
C LYS A 154 -11.75 9.66 -5.51
N ASP A 155 -11.96 9.72 -4.20
CA ASP A 155 -12.28 10.95 -3.50
C ASP A 155 -10.99 11.50 -2.84
N PRO A 156 -10.40 12.58 -3.39
CA PRO A 156 -9.22 13.21 -2.80
C PRO A 156 -9.46 13.70 -1.37
N PHE A 157 -10.67 14.16 -1.05
CA PHE A 157 -10.99 14.67 0.28
C PHE A 157 -10.81 13.57 1.34
N THR A 158 -11.41 12.41 1.13
CA THR A 158 -11.26 11.26 2.05
C THR A 158 -9.81 10.80 2.20
N LEU A 159 -8.98 10.91 1.14
CA LEU A 159 -7.58 10.50 1.18
C LEU A 159 -6.65 11.53 1.84
N LEU A 160 -6.94 12.82 1.70
CA LEU A 160 -6.10 13.91 2.21
C LEU A 160 -6.51 14.40 3.60
N LYS A 161 -7.79 14.29 3.98
CA LYS A 161 -8.29 14.71 5.30
C LYS A 161 -7.49 14.13 6.47
N PRO A 162 -7.05 12.86 6.48
CA PRO A 162 -6.23 12.31 7.55
C PRO A 162 -4.86 12.98 7.74
N PHE A 163 -4.35 13.71 6.74
CA PHE A 163 -3.08 14.44 6.80
C PHE A 163 -3.20 15.87 7.34
N GLU A 164 -4.41 16.35 7.62
CA GLU A 164 -4.61 17.70 8.15
C GLU A 164 -3.89 17.89 9.49
N GLY A 165 -3.07 18.94 9.60
CA GLY A 165 -2.23 19.20 10.78
C GLY A 165 -1.01 18.28 10.93
N LYS A 166 -0.77 17.37 9.98
CA LYS A 166 0.40 16.45 9.98
C LYS A 166 1.43 16.76 8.90
N VAL A 167 1.04 17.49 7.86
CA VAL A 167 1.90 17.83 6.71
C VAL A 167 2.13 19.33 6.66
N ASP A 168 3.35 19.73 6.28
CA ASP A 168 3.70 21.14 6.11
C ASP A 168 3.16 21.69 4.79
N ARG A 169 3.21 20.85 3.75
CA ARG A 169 2.83 21.25 2.39
C ARG A 169 2.38 20.06 1.57
N ILE A 170 1.40 20.31 0.69
CA ILE A 170 0.93 19.33 -0.29
C ILE A 170 1.31 19.79 -1.69
N TYR A 171 2.02 18.93 -2.39
CA TYR A 171 2.39 19.08 -3.79
C TYR A 171 1.45 18.23 -4.65
N LEU A 172 0.96 18.82 -5.74
CA LEU A 172 0.07 18.18 -6.71
C LEU A 172 0.78 18.09 -8.07
N PRO A 173 1.47 16.98 -8.36
CA PRO A 173 2.10 16.76 -9.65
C PRO A 173 1.08 16.60 -10.79
N GLU A 174 1.38 17.21 -11.93
CA GLU A 174 0.60 17.18 -13.17
C GLU A 174 1.29 16.36 -14.26
N ASN A 175 0.54 16.02 -15.31
CA ASN A 175 1.04 15.34 -16.51
C ASN A 175 1.80 14.03 -16.22
N ILE A 176 1.37 13.31 -15.18
CA ILE A 176 2.01 12.08 -14.73
C ILE A 176 1.52 10.86 -15.52
N HIS A 177 0.20 10.69 -15.62
CA HIS A 177 -0.42 9.56 -16.31
C HIS A 177 -1.91 9.83 -16.57
N ASP A 178 -2.43 9.38 -17.72
CA ASP A 178 -3.79 9.70 -18.20
C ASP A 178 -4.92 9.30 -17.26
N ARG A 179 -4.69 8.29 -16.40
CA ARG A 179 -5.68 7.80 -15.41
C ARG A 179 -5.77 8.65 -14.13
N LEU A 180 -4.82 9.56 -13.93
CA LEU A 180 -4.74 10.40 -12.73
C LEU A 180 -5.47 11.72 -12.95
N MET A 181 -5.99 12.28 -11.87
CA MET A 181 -6.57 13.61 -11.86
C MET A 181 -5.49 14.68 -12.10
N SER A 182 -5.86 15.78 -12.76
CA SER A 182 -5.09 17.03 -12.74
C SER A 182 -5.11 17.68 -11.35
N SER A 183 -4.22 18.65 -11.12
CA SER A 183 -4.23 19.46 -9.90
C SER A 183 -5.57 20.17 -9.71
N GLU A 184 -6.13 20.74 -10.78
CA GLU A 184 -7.44 21.39 -10.79
C GLU A 184 -8.58 20.42 -10.42
N GLU A 185 -8.59 19.21 -11.01
CA GLU A 185 -9.57 18.17 -10.69
C GLU A 185 -9.49 17.78 -9.19
N VAL A 186 -8.27 17.65 -8.64
CA VAL A 186 -8.07 17.38 -7.21
C VAL A 186 -8.62 18.54 -6.37
N LEU A 187 -8.18 19.78 -6.65
CA LEU A 187 -8.55 20.96 -5.89
C LEU A 187 -10.07 21.21 -5.90
N SER A 188 -10.74 20.97 -7.03
CA SER A 188 -12.20 21.11 -7.15
C SER A 188 -12.98 20.19 -6.21
N LYS A 189 -12.39 19.06 -5.79
CA LYS A 189 -13.01 18.08 -4.89
C LYS A 189 -12.67 18.32 -3.41
N LEU A 190 -11.75 19.24 -3.10
CA LEU A 190 -11.35 19.56 -1.74
C LEU A 190 -12.26 20.66 -1.16
N LYS A 191 -13.20 20.27 -0.30
CA LYS A 191 -14.04 21.23 0.43
C LYS A 191 -13.26 21.80 1.61
N LYS A 192 -13.10 23.14 1.66
CA LYS A 192 -12.56 23.93 2.81
C LYS A 192 -11.53 23.16 3.66
N VAL A 193 -10.43 22.73 3.05
CA VAL A 193 -9.32 22.11 3.79
C VAL A 193 -8.29 23.21 4.04
N ASN A 194 -7.83 23.37 5.29
CA ASN A 194 -6.85 24.38 5.64
C ASN A 194 -5.43 23.86 5.34
N LEU A 195 -5.13 23.63 4.05
CA LEU A 195 -3.88 23.08 3.57
C LEU A 195 -3.31 23.96 2.46
N GLU A 196 -1.98 24.12 2.45
CA GLU A 196 -1.27 24.80 1.37
C GLU A 196 -0.99 23.78 0.24
N PHE A 197 -1.43 24.11 -0.98
CA PHE A 197 -1.24 23.30 -2.17
C PHE A 197 -0.27 23.96 -3.15
N VAL A 198 0.62 23.17 -3.73
CA VAL A 198 1.57 23.61 -4.77
C VAL A 198 1.48 22.68 -5.97
N SER A 199 1.05 23.21 -7.11
CA SER A 199 1.06 22.46 -8.37
C SER A 199 2.49 22.32 -8.92
N LEU A 200 2.82 21.14 -9.44
CA LEU A 200 4.10 20.85 -10.10
C LEU A 200 3.84 20.31 -11.50
N THR A 201 4.42 20.92 -12.52
CA THR A 201 4.03 20.66 -13.93
C THR A 201 4.69 19.42 -14.54
N SER A 202 5.69 18.84 -13.87
CA SER A 202 6.45 17.71 -14.38
C SER A 202 7.11 16.86 -13.29
N MET A 203 7.47 15.62 -13.63
CA MET A 203 8.24 14.74 -12.74
C MET A 203 9.62 15.32 -12.37
N LYS A 204 10.19 16.15 -13.24
CA LYS A 204 11.42 16.88 -12.95
C LYS A 204 11.22 17.87 -11.79
N GLU A 205 10.11 18.60 -11.77
CA GLU A 205 9.81 19.51 -10.66
C GLU A 205 9.52 18.77 -9.35
N VAL A 206 8.87 17.60 -9.42
CA VAL A 206 8.74 16.70 -8.26
C VAL A 206 10.12 16.35 -7.69
N HIS A 207 11.03 15.86 -8.54
CA HIS A 207 12.38 15.52 -8.11
C HIS A 207 13.18 16.74 -7.60
N ASP A 208 13.10 17.87 -8.29
CA ASP A 208 13.85 19.09 -7.95
C ASP A 208 13.35 19.70 -6.63
N SER A 209 12.04 19.67 -6.37
CA SER A 209 11.48 20.13 -5.08
C SER A 209 11.91 19.24 -3.91
N ILE A 210 11.91 17.92 -4.09
CA ILE A 210 12.45 16.96 -3.10
C ILE A 210 13.94 17.24 -2.85
N SER A 211 14.72 17.46 -3.92
CA SER A 211 16.17 17.72 -3.82
C SER A 211 16.49 19.02 -3.07
N LYS A 212 15.59 20.00 -3.12
CA LYS A 212 15.69 21.28 -2.40
C LYS A 212 15.15 21.22 -0.96
N SER A 213 14.43 20.16 -0.61
CA SER A 213 13.89 19.97 0.74
C SER A 213 15.01 19.77 1.77
N LYS A 214 14.73 20.10 3.05
CA LYS A 214 15.70 19.91 4.14
C LYS A 214 15.98 18.42 4.34
N LYS A 215 17.21 18.07 4.74
CA LYS A 215 17.60 16.67 4.98
C LYS A 215 16.82 16.00 6.13
N ASP A 216 16.33 16.78 7.07
CA ASP A 216 15.48 16.32 8.19
C ASP A 216 13.97 16.33 7.85
N SER A 217 13.60 16.61 6.61
CA SER A 217 12.22 16.44 6.11
C SER A 217 12.00 15.02 5.58
N LEU A 218 10.76 14.56 5.66
CA LEU A 218 10.29 13.36 4.96
C LEU A 218 9.45 13.80 3.75
N ASN A 219 9.77 13.26 2.57
CA ASN A 219 9.02 13.50 1.34
C ASN A 219 8.19 12.26 1.00
N LEU A 220 6.88 12.35 1.21
CA LEU A 220 5.94 11.25 1.07
C LEU A 220 5.24 11.32 -0.28
N LEU A 221 5.39 10.29 -1.12
CA LEU A 221 4.72 10.18 -2.43
C LEU A 221 3.62 9.13 -2.35
N ILE A 222 2.37 9.53 -2.56
CA ILE A 222 1.20 8.65 -2.37
C ILE A 222 0.08 8.86 -3.39
N GLY A 223 -0.96 8.02 -3.27
CA GLY A 223 -2.24 8.18 -3.94
C GLY A 223 -2.43 7.28 -5.16
N SER A 224 -1.35 6.72 -5.72
CA SER A 224 -1.43 5.85 -6.89
C SER A 224 -0.19 5.00 -7.15
N PHE A 225 -0.41 3.79 -7.69
CA PHE A 225 0.65 2.98 -8.29
C PHE A 225 1.22 3.62 -9.56
N TYR A 226 0.43 4.35 -10.35
CA TYR A 226 0.93 5.04 -11.54
C TYR A 226 1.96 6.10 -11.17
N PHE A 227 1.66 6.90 -10.14
CA PHE A 227 2.58 7.93 -9.66
C PHE A 227 3.87 7.30 -9.10
N SER A 228 3.73 6.27 -8.27
CA SER A 228 4.88 5.52 -7.73
C SER A 228 5.77 4.97 -8.85
N ALA A 229 5.16 4.34 -9.87
CA ALA A 229 5.89 3.75 -11.00
C ALA A 229 6.62 4.80 -11.85
N GLU A 230 5.95 5.90 -12.23
CA GLU A 230 6.57 6.95 -13.04
C GLU A 230 7.70 7.67 -12.30
N PHE A 231 7.55 7.91 -10.99
CA PHE A 231 8.63 8.50 -10.20
C PHE A 231 9.85 7.57 -10.09
N LEU A 232 9.63 6.28 -9.81
CA LEU A 232 10.71 5.28 -9.76
C LEU A 232 11.42 5.10 -11.12
N LYS A 233 10.66 5.14 -12.22
CA LYS A 233 11.19 5.13 -13.59
C LYS A 233 12.01 6.38 -13.89
N TYR A 234 11.53 7.56 -13.47
CA TYR A 234 12.26 8.81 -13.62
C TYR A 234 13.63 8.75 -12.93
N ILE A 235 13.70 8.25 -11.69
CA ILE A 235 14.98 8.15 -10.96
C ILE A 235 15.93 7.14 -11.65
N GLN A 236 15.43 5.99 -12.11
CA GLN A 236 16.24 5.02 -12.88
C GLN A 236 16.86 5.67 -14.12
N ASN A 237 16.07 6.40 -14.90
CA ASN A 237 16.54 7.09 -16.09
C ASN A 237 17.59 8.16 -15.75
N LYS A 238 17.39 8.94 -14.68
CA LYS A 238 18.36 9.91 -14.16
C LYS A 238 19.71 9.26 -13.79
N LYS A 239 19.68 8.04 -13.26
CA LYS A 239 20.88 7.23 -12.95
C LYS A 239 21.43 6.46 -14.17
N LYS A 240 20.88 6.66 -15.37
CA LYS A 240 21.24 5.94 -16.61
C LYS A 240 21.13 4.41 -16.46
N LEU A 241 20.19 3.95 -15.65
CA LEU A 241 19.91 2.52 -15.48
C LEU A 241 18.70 2.13 -16.33
N GLY A 242 18.79 0.99 -17.01
CA GLY A 242 17.65 0.42 -17.73
C GLY A 242 16.52 0.01 -16.78
N ILE A 243 15.27 0.02 -17.26
CA ILE A 243 14.08 -0.30 -16.45
C ILE A 243 14.10 -1.78 -16.06
N SER A 244 14.41 -2.09 -14.80
CA SER A 244 14.31 -3.44 -14.25
C SER A 244 14.22 -3.43 -12.72
N LEU A 245 13.64 -4.48 -12.13
CA LEU A 245 13.57 -4.62 -10.67
C LEU A 245 14.95 -4.69 -10.01
N GLY A 246 15.94 -5.29 -10.69
CA GLY A 246 17.32 -5.37 -10.21
C GLY A 246 18.00 -3.99 -10.19
N ASN A 247 17.78 -3.18 -11.23
CA ASN A 247 18.31 -1.82 -11.27
C ASN A 247 17.61 -0.89 -10.29
N LEU A 248 16.31 -1.10 -10.05
CA LEU A 248 15.58 -0.33 -9.06
C LEU A 248 16.16 -0.54 -7.65
N GLY A 249 16.67 -1.73 -7.34
CA GLY A 249 17.40 -2.01 -6.11
C GLY A 249 18.63 -1.13 -5.93
N LYS A 250 19.38 -0.87 -7.03
CA LYS A 250 20.55 0.03 -7.07
C LYS A 250 20.17 1.51 -6.99
N VAL A 251 18.94 1.85 -7.37
CA VAL A 251 18.44 3.22 -7.28
C VAL A 251 18.17 3.60 -5.83
N ILE A 252 17.55 2.69 -5.08
CA ILE A 252 17.08 2.95 -3.71
C ILE A 252 18.09 2.58 -2.63
N SER A 253 19.15 1.83 -2.97
CA SER A 253 20.33 1.63 -2.13
C SER A 253 21.23 2.86 -2.16
#